data_AF-A0A0G1BTK8-F1
#
_entry.id   AF-A0A0G1BTK8-F1
#
_cell.length_a   1.000
_cell.length_b   1.000
_cell.length_c   1.000
_cell.angle_alpha   90.00
_cell.angle_beta   90.00
_cell.angle_gamma   90.00
#
_symmetry.space_group_name_H-M   'P 1'
#
loop_
_entity.id
_entity.type
_entity.pdbx_description
1 polymer ?
#
loop_
_entity_poly.entity_id
_entity_poly.type
_entity_poly.pdbx_seq_one_letter_code
_entity_poly.pdbx_strand_id
1 'polypeptide(L)'
;MNKDFFRLSILAFLVITGAILVTNLGKPQFLKSRAQTYSLNTGCTSISLNPNREIYTSGESVDITVVGYGQDLSRIVLWYTGATEMLTKSTISSPANWKNIPGNYNSQTKTWTGRWTVPADGEYIITPNFIQTNDLACSSNPAYTCSGCERGHIYNRRSSTDPPYGTYSCNGCYKTLVSSQNASRVGGYNIREYFNFSPGFSWLFNGVNIATGETKNFTTKLEIEEASRMCNKTLLPLRMTKTNIYGYWQPFGHNNNPGNYNTRHLLSYFNPGESWSDRTMGVLFHKAYIKDFSDTTVNQLMTLGTYDPNWVNIRSFSDDGIHTFESNYFSPYLWGEMGAYDGYRFQRIHRIWGYSGSQCQPKYVTTGRESWWEMSYHNENVQTPAYTGPAVRIRVFEAGYPIGSESWVTREDWYLARNLGPVQIEKRGLQGLCHTNPPDPDCFSTSKMARPEITMQLADYYVGGPLQIRLSTDSVYRRGRYTLYAKALDKAGNYTRNYTGWLEVIVCINDTPCEPDRMFKWNEFVQNGVANVDLSKFNLASGLRQAKYRPWIEKPPSDVTGEASISSTQLPWSNKVLLRLTD
;
A
#
# COMPACT_ATOMS: atom_id res chain seq x y z
N MET A 1 -61.10 33.61 50.50
CA MET A 1 -60.14 34.74 50.59
C MET A 1 -59.19 34.39 51.74
N ASN A 2 -57.93 34.00 51.43
CA ASN A 2 -57.01 33.23 52.30
C ASN A 2 -57.58 31.87 52.76
N LYS A 3 -56.85 30.78 52.96
CA LYS A 3 -55.44 30.35 52.82
C LYS A 3 -55.53 28.81 52.81
N ASP A 4 -54.65 28.16 52.06
CA ASP A 4 -53.89 26.98 52.51
C ASP A 4 -52.95 26.60 51.35
N PHE A 5 -51.66 26.90 51.44
CA PHE A 5 -50.60 26.09 52.08
C PHE A 5 -50.38 24.74 51.38
N PHE A 6 -49.09 24.48 51.13
CA PHE A 6 -48.45 23.23 50.71
C PHE A 6 -48.23 22.95 49.20
N ARG A 7 -46.93 22.87 48.89
CA ARG A 7 -46.25 22.23 47.73
C ARG A 7 -46.12 23.07 46.46
N LEU A 8 -45.02 23.82 46.38
CA LEU A 8 -44.08 23.80 45.22
C LEU A 8 -42.92 24.79 45.46
N SER A 9 -42.13 24.54 46.50
CA SER A 9 -40.87 25.24 46.77
C SER A 9 -39.75 24.26 47.14
N ILE A 10 -39.58 23.16 46.39
CA ILE A 10 -38.41 22.24 46.47
C ILE A 10 -38.16 21.61 45.09
N LEU A 11 -38.14 22.38 43.99
CA LEU A 11 -37.67 21.86 42.70
C LEU A 11 -36.91 22.86 41.81
N ALA A 12 -36.78 24.12 42.24
CA ALA A 12 -36.06 25.14 41.47
C ALA A 12 -34.70 25.55 42.07
N PHE A 13 -34.25 24.92 43.16
CA PHE A 13 -33.01 25.30 43.85
C PHE A 13 -32.04 24.14 44.14
N LEU A 14 -32.25 22.98 43.50
CA LEU A 14 -31.38 21.80 43.59
C LEU A 14 -30.98 21.27 42.21
N VAL A 15 -30.71 22.20 41.28
CA VAL A 15 -30.03 21.93 39.99
C VAL A 15 -28.72 22.74 39.86
N ILE A 16 -28.32 23.46 40.92
CA ILE A 16 -27.12 24.32 40.92
C ILE A 16 -25.87 23.66 41.55
N THR A 17 -25.97 22.43 42.08
CA THR A 17 -24.82 21.76 42.73
C THR A 17 -24.71 20.28 42.39
N GLY A 18 -24.65 19.96 41.10
CA GLY A 18 -24.47 18.58 40.63
C GLY A 18 -23.94 18.41 39.20
N ALA A 19 -23.29 19.44 38.63
CA ALA A 19 -22.69 19.39 37.30
C ALA A 19 -21.25 19.95 37.29
N ILE A 20 -20.50 19.69 38.35
CA ILE A 20 -19.03 19.80 38.36
C ILE A 20 -18.50 18.39 38.54
N LEU A 21 -18.27 17.70 37.43
CA LEU A 21 -17.11 16.86 37.15
C LEU A 21 -17.38 16.13 35.83
N VAL A 22 -16.35 16.06 34.98
CA VAL A 22 -16.30 15.33 33.70
C VAL A 22 -16.89 16.09 32.49
N THR A 23 -16.10 16.98 31.92
CA THR A 23 -15.53 16.83 30.54
C THR A 23 -14.81 18.13 30.15
N ASN A 24 -13.63 18.37 30.75
CA ASN A 24 -12.56 19.08 30.06
C ASN A 24 -12.00 18.13 28.97
N LEU A 25 -12.81 17.85 27.94
CA LEU A 25 -12.31 17.34 26.68
C LEU A 25 -11.74 18.56 25.95
N GLY A 26 -10.41 18.66 25.98
CA GLY A 26 -9.65 19.71 25.31
C GLY A 26 -10.05 19.78 23.83
N LYS A 27 -10.87 20.78 23.50
CA LYS A 27 -10.97 21.26 22.12
C LYS A 27 -9.56 21.68 21.72
N PRO A 28 -9.02 21.25 20.55
CA PRO A 28 -7.83 21.88 20.02
C PRO A 28 -8.17 23.36 19.81
N GLN A 29 -7.64 24.23 20.66
CA GLN A 29 -7.73 25.65 20.43
C GLN A 29 -6.99 25.93 19.12
N PHE A 30 -7.76 26.22 18.07
CA PHE A 30 -7.27 27.01 16.96
C PHE A 30 -6.86 28.37 17.52
N LEU A 31 -5.61 28.49 17.96
CA LEU A 31 -5.00 29.75 18.34
C LEU A 31 -4.73 30.59 17.08
N LYS A 32 -5.78 31.19 16.52
CA LYS A 32 -5.65 32.46 15.79
C LYS A 32 -5.85 33.60 16.79
N SER A 33 -4.86 33.84 17.63
CA SER A 33 -4.82 35.05 18.46
C SER A 33 -3.44 35.71 18.33
N ARG A 34 -3.45 36.85 17.62
CA ARG A 34 -2.39 37.87 17.52
C ARG A 34 -1.00 37.35 17.09
N ALA A 35 -0.71 37.49 15.80
CA ALA A 35 0.66 37.51 15.31
C ALA A 35 1.39 38.73 15.91
N GLN A 36 2.01 38.56 17.07
CA GLN A 36 3.17 39.36 17.43
C GLN A 36 4.34 38.80 16.63
N THR A 37 4.81 39.56 15.65
CA THR A 37 6.03 39.29 14.89
C THR A 37 7.23 39.43 15.81
N TYR A 38 7.51 38.41 16.61
CA TYR A 38 8.86 38.20 17.14
C TYR A 38 9.71 37.71 15.97
N SER A 39 10.57 38.57 15.42
CA SER A 39 11.52 38.17 14.38
C SER A 39 12.78 37.62 15.06
N LEU A 40 13.03 36.32 14.91
CA LEU A 40 14.31 35.74 15.27
C LEU A 40 15.32 35.99 14.14
N ASN A 41 16.46 36.59 14.46
CA ASN A 41 17.52 36.88 13.48
C ASN A 41 18.53 35.72 13.32
N THR A 42 18.19 34.54 13.83
CA THR A 42 18.97 33.31 13.67
C THR A 42 18.12 32.23 13.00
N GLY A 43 18.79 31.32 12.32
CA GLY A 43 18.12 30.26 11.60
C GLY A 43 19.07 29.35 10.86
N CYS A 44 18.52 28.56 9.96
CA CYS A 44 19.25 27.59 9.17
C CYS A 44 19.73 28.13 7.84
N THR A 45 20.95 27.75 7.47
CA THR A 45 21.47 27.83 6.11
C THR A 45 21.42 26.46 5.44
N SER A 46 21.91 25.39 6.07
CA SER A 46 21.89 24.03 5.49
C SER A 46 22.06 22.92 6.52
N ILE A 47 21.63 21.71 6.15
CA ILE A 47 21.99 20.43 6.79
C ILE A 47 22.58 19.53 5.71
N SER A 48 23.80 19.05 5.94
CA SER A 48 24.48 18.10 5.05
C SER A 48 24.88 16.85 5.81
N LEU A 49 24.81 15.72 5.11
CA LEU A 49 25.18 14.40 5.60
C LEU A 49 26.32 13.91 4.71
N ASN A 50 27.34 13.29 5.31
CA ASN A 50 28.43 12.65 4.59
C ASN A 50 28.61 11.21 5.09
N PRO A 51 28.44 10.20 4.21
CA PRO A 51 28.05 10.30 2.79
C PRO A 51 26.61 10.80 2.61
N ASN A 52 26.36 11.62 1.58
CA ASN A 52 25.02 12.10 1.28
C ASN A 52 24.24 11.04 0.48
N ARG A 53 23.36 10.31 1.15
CA ARG A 53 22.46 9.32 0.57
C ARG A 53 21.01 9.59 0.96
N GLU A 54 20.09 9.00 0.20
CA GLU A 54 18.66 9.01 0.51
C GLU A 54 18.31 7.91 1.54
N ILE A 55 19.00 6.77 1.46
CA ILE A 55 18.82 5.62 2.34
C ILE A 55 20.17 5.25 2.97
N TYR A 56 20.14 4.98 4.27
CA TYR A 56 21.28 4.64 5.10
C TYR A 56 21.18 3.21 5.63
N THR A 57 22.32 2.57 5.84
CA THR A 57 22.41 1.26 6.50
C THR A 57 22.24 1.42 8.01
N SER A 58 21.34 0.65 8.60
CA SER A 58 21.16 0.60 10.05
C SER A 58 22.49 0.36 10.78
N GLY A 59 22.82 1.22 11.75
CA GLY A 59 24.06 1.17 12.52
C GLY A 59 25.28 1.83 11.86
N GLU A 60 25.17 2.36 10.64
CA GLU A 60 26.29 3.06 10.01
C GLU A 60 26.52 4.45 10.61
N SER A 61 27.76 4.93 10.55
CA SER A 61 28.11 6.29 11.02
C SER A 61 28.05 7.29 9.88
N VAL A 62 27.40 8.42 10.13
CA VAL A 62 27.25 9.54 9.19
C VAL A 62 27.77 10.79 9.85
N ASP A 63 28.62 11.52 9.14
CA ASP A 63 29.06 12.84 9.60
C ASP A 63 28.03 13.88 9.18
N ILE A 64 27.61 14.71 10.12
CA ILE A 64 26.56 15.70 9.94
C ILE A 64 27.18 17.08 10.10
N THR A 65 26.91 17.96 9.14
CA THR A 65 27.27 19.38 9.22
C THR A 65 26.01 20.24 9.09
N VAL A 66 25.78 21.10 10.08
CA VAL A 66 24.68 22.07 10.11
C VAL A 66 25.26 23.47 10.10
N VAL A 67 24.85 24.29 9.14
CA VAL A 67 25.27 25.69 9.03
C VAL A 67 24.08 26.56 9.41
N GLY A 68 24.27 27.43 10.39
CA GLY A 68 23.29 28.44 10.79
C GLY A 68 23.74 29.85 10.41
N TYR A 69 22.83 30.81 10.61
CA TYR A 69 23.13 32.23 10.45
C TYR A 69 22.69 33.05 11.66
N GLY A 70 23.15 34.31 11.71
CA GLY A 70 22.74 35.31 12.69
C GLY A 70 23.86 35.66 13.67
N GLN A 71 24.00 36.96 13.99
CA GLN A 71 25.09 37.43 14.84
C GLN A 71 24.98 36.89 16.27
N ASP A 72 23.76 36.85 16.79
CA ASP A 72 23.47 36.36 18.15
C ASP A 72 23.42 34.82 18.27
N LEU A 73 23.66 34.07 17.18
CA LEU A 73 23.68 32.61 17.23
C LEU A 73 24.82 32.13 18.13
N SER A 74 24.46 31.64 19.30
CA SER A 74 25.36 31.21 20.37
C SER A 74 25.62 29.72 20.34
N ARG A 75 24.66 28.92 19.84
CA ARG A 75 24.75 27.46 19.82
C ARG A 75 23.78 26.85 18.81
N ILE A 76 24.18 25.69 18.27
CA ILE A 76 23.30 24.78 17.55
C ILE A 76 23.24 23.46 18.32
N VAL A 77 22.05 22.92 18.52
CA VAL A 77 21.84 21.59 19.13
C VAL A 77 21.01 20.74 18.19
N LEU A 78 21.50 19.55 17.84
CA LEU A 78 20.86 18.67 16.88
C LEU A 78 20.08 17.56 17.58
N TRP A 79 18.89 17.26 17.07
CA TRP A 79 17.98 16.24 17.57
C TRP A 79 17.53 15.32 16.46
N TYR A 80 17.17 14.07 16.81
CA TYR A 80 16.48 13.17 15.91
C TYR A 80 15.35 12.42 16.62
N THR A 81 14.36 11.97 15.84
CA THR A 81 13.29 11.07 16.29
C THR A 81 12.82 10.24 15.10
N GLY A 82 12.14 9.12 15.37
CA GLY A 82 11.40 8.41 14.31
C GLY A 82 10.28 9.30 13.76
N ALA A 83 10.10 9.34 12.45
CA ALA A 83 9.11 10.21 11.81
C ALA A 83 7.67 9.86 12.23
N THR A 84 7.42 8.58 12.47
CA THR A 84 6.13 8.03 12.93
C THR A 84 5.78 8.37 14.38
N GLU A 85 6.73 8.93 15.14
CA GLU A 85 6.51 9.30 16.53
C GLU A 85 5.61 10.53 16.66
N MET A 86 5.03 10.74 17.84
CA MET A 86 4.32 11.99 18.12
C MET A 86 5.31 13.14 18.28
N LEU A 87 5.64 13.79 17.16
CA LEU A 87 6.67 14.83 17.05
C LEU A 87 6.44 16.08 17.95
N THR A 88 5.21 16.29 18.42
CA THR A 88 4.80 17.41 19.29
C THR A 88 4.76 17.06 20.79
N LYS A 89 4.96 15.79 21.18
CA LYS A 89 4.85 15.36 22.59
C LYS A 89 6.18 15.60 23.34
N SER A 90 6.16 16.48 24.34
CA SER A 90 7.34 16.86 25.13
C SER A 90 7.16 16.76 26.66
N THR A 91 6.20 15.97 27.15
CA THR A 91 5.93 15.92 28.59
C THR A 91 7.04 15.23 29.37
N ILE A 92 7.54 15.91 30.41
CA ILE A 92 8.59 15.50 31.37
C ILE A 92 8.39 14.08 31.97
N SER A 93 7.16 13.56 32.00
CA SER A 93 6.81 12.25 32.57
C SER A 93 6.96 11.04 31.63
N SER A 94 7.31 11.27 30.36
CA SER A 94 7.63 10.21 29.39
C SER A 94 8.89 10.68 28.66
N PRO A 95 10.00 9.92 28.69
CA PRO A 95 11.23 10.36 28.02
C PRO A 95 10.90 10.77 26.58
N ALA A 96 11.30 11.98 26.22
CA ALA A 96 10.99 12.57 24.93
C ALA A 96 11.45 11.64 23.80
N ASN A 97 10.60 11.43 22.80
CA ASN A 97 10.93 10.63 21.61
C ASN A 97 12.14 11.20 20.83
N TRP A 98 12.46 12.48 21.08
CA TRP A 98 13.63 13.17 20.55
C TRP A 98 14.92 12.83 21.31
N LYS A 99 15.92 12.39 20.56
CA LYS A 99 17.26 12.05 21.05
C LYS A 99 18.28 13.06 20.52
N ASN A 100 19.20 13.49 21.38
CA ASN A 100 20.24 14.43 20.98
C ASN A 100 21.32 13.72 20.15
N ILE A 101 21.80 14.39 19.10
CA ILE A 101 23.02 13.99 18.38
C ILE A 101 24.18 14.83 18.94
N PRO A 102 25.24 14.20 19.49
CA PRO A 102 26.38 14.93 20.02
C PRO A 102 27.24 15.53 18.90
N GLY A 103 27.84 16.69 19.17
CA GLY A 103 28.74 17.37 18.23
C GLY A 103 29.24 18.71 18.75
N ASN A 104 30.06 19.38 17.94
CA ASN A 104 30.78 20.60 18.27
C ASN A 104 30.29 21.77 17.43
N TYR A 105 29.96 22.87 18.10
CA TYR A 105 29.59 24.14 17.46
C TYR A 105 30.78 25.10 17.41
N ASN A 106 31.04 25.70 16.25
CA ASN A 106 32.01 26.76 16.06
C ASN A 106 31.28 28.10 15.90
N SER A 107 31.50 29.01 16.85
CA SER A 107 30.85 30.32 16.91
C SER A 107 31.34 31.33 15.87
N GLN A 108 32.52 31.12 15.27
CA GLN A 108 33.08 31.97 14.21
C GLN A 108 32.45 31.63 12.86
N THR A 109 32.39 30.34 12.53
CA THR A 109 31.83 29.85 11.27
C THR A 109 30.33 29.55 11.35
N LYS A 110 29.72 29.71 12.53
CA LYS A 110 28.31 29.41 12.81
C LYS A 110 27.91 27.99 12.38
N THR A 111 28.87 27.07 12.48
CA THR A 111 28.76 25.70 11.96
C THR A 111 28.81 24.70 13.10
N TRP A 112 27.90 23.74 13.09
CA TRP A 112 27.91 22.57 13.97
C TRP A 112 28.31 21.33 13.18
N THR A 113 29.19 20.51 13.76
CA THR A 113 29.62 19.24 13.19
C THR A 113 29.49 18.14 14.22
N GLY A 114 29.03 16.96 13.82
CA GLY A 114 28.91 15.82 14.71
C GLY A 114 28.87 14.52 13.92
N ARG A 115 29.01 13.42 14.64
CA ARG A 115 28.92 12.07 14.08
C ARG A 115 27.71 11.37 14.67
N TRP A 116 26.91 10.77 13.81
CA TRP A 116 25.67 10.11 14.19
C TRP A 116 25.67 8.67 13.71
N THR A 117 25.29 7.76 14.60
CA THR A 117 25.03 6.37 14.24
C THR A 117 23.57 6.26 13.84
N VAL A 118 23.31 5.90 12.58
CA VAL A 118 21.96 5.75 12.05
C VAL A 118 21.25 4.64 12.84
N PRO A 119 20.03 4.87 13.37
CA PRO A 119 19.33 3.87 14.18
C PRO A 119 18.85 2.67 13.34
N ALA A 120 18.09 1.76 13.97
CA ALA A 120 17.47 0.63 13.31
C ALA A 120 16.49 1.04 12.18
N ASP A 121 16.00 0.07 11.43
CA ASP A 121 15.15 0.29 10.25
C ASP A 121 13.97 1.22 10.56
N GLY A 122 13.72 2.18 9.66
CA GLY A 122 12.63 3.13 9.76
C GLY A 122 12.96 4.52 9.20
N GLU A 123 12.01 5.44 9.32
CA GLU A 123 12.15 6.84 8.91
C GLU A 123 12.57 7.73 10.08
N TYR A 124 13.51 8.64 9.84
CA TYR A 124 13.99 9.55 10.87
C TYR A 124 13.98 10.99 10.39
N ILE A 125 13.68 11.89 11.32
CA ILE A 125 13.80 13.34 11.13
C ILE A 125 14.96 13.81 11.97
N ILE A 126 15.83 14.61 11.38
CA ILE A 126 16.90 15.35 12.04
C ILE A 126 16.51 16.82 12.06
N THR A 127 16.50 17.42 13.24
CA THR A 127 16.14 18.82 13.45
C THR A 127 17.15 19.57 14.34
N PRO A 128 17.74 20.68 13.86
CA PRO A 128 18.53 21.59 14.65
C PRO A 128 17.66 22.62 15.38
N ASN A 129 18.12 22.96 16.59
CA ASN A 129 17.72 24.14 17.32
C ASN A 129 18.84 25.20 17.22
N PHE A 130 18.53 26.37 16.68
CA PHE A 130 19.42 27.53 16.55
C PHE A 130 19.18 28.50 17.71
N ILE A 131 20.11 28.57 18.66
CA ILE A 131 19.91 29.21 19.96
C ILE A 131 20.68 30.54 20.01
N GLN A 132 20.00 31.59 20.46
CA GLN A 132 20.57 32.92 20.66
C GLN A 132 21.27 33.06 22.02
N THR A 133 21.96 34.18 22.24
CA THR A 133 22.59 34.52 23.53
C THR A 133 21.59 34.81 24.66
N ASN A 134 20.35 35.18 24.31
CA ASN A 134 19.24 35.44 25.26
C ASN A 134 18.34 34.20 25.48
N ASP A 135 18.82 33.01 25.09
CA ASP A 135 18.13 31.73 25.17
C ASP A 135 16.81 31.59 24.37
N LEU A 136 16.49 32.56 23.51
CA LEU A 136 15.50 32.32 22.46
C LEU A 136 16.10 31.40 21.40
N ALA A 137 15.28 30.52 20.82
CA ALA A 137 15.75 29.57 19.83
C ALA A 137 14.75 29.39 18.69
N CYS A 138 15.28 29.17 17.49
CA CYS A 138 14.53 28.66 16.35
C CYS A 138 14.69 27.14 16.32
N SER A 139 13.62 26.41 16.63
CA SER A 139 13.53 24.96 16.48
C SER A 139 13.03 24.62 15.10
N SER A 140 13.65 23.65 14.44
CA SER A 140 13.24 23.27 13.08
C SER A 140 12.28 22.07 13.04
N ASN A 141 11.60 21.77 14.16
CA ASN A 141 10.69 20.63 14.23
C ASN A 141 9.44 20.89 13.35
N PRO A 142 9.22 20.06 12.31
CA PRO A 142 8.22 20.31 11.27
C PRO A 142 6.78 20.00 11.70
N ALA A 143 6.56 19.53 12.94
CA ALA A 143 5.26 19.08 13.41
C ALA A 143 4.25 20.19 13.74
N TYR A 144 4.67 21.45 13.72
CA TYR A 144 3.87 22.60 14.13
C TYR A 144 3.27 23.28 12.91
N THR A 145 1.95 23.48 12.93
CA THR A 145 1.15 23.87 11.75
C THR A 145 0.78 25.35 11.71
N CYS A 146 1.43 26.20 12.51
CA CYS A 146 1.30 27.66 12.35
C CYS A 146 1.90 28.11 11.02
N SER A 147 1.45 29.26 10.49
CA SER A 147 1.91 29.77 9.18
C SER A 147 3.44 29.99 9.20
N GLY A 148 4.18 29.25 8.37
CA GLY A 148 5.64 29.27 8.30
C GLY A 148 6.34 28.34 9.28
N CYS A 149 5.60 27.64 10.15
CA CYS A 149 6.15 26.75 11.17
C CYS A 149 6.61 25.40 10.62
N GLU A 150 6.25 25.07 9.38
CA GLU A 150 6.80 23.94 8.65
C GLU A 150 8.32 24.07 8.43
N ARG A 151 8.85 25.30 8.47
CA ARG A 151 10.29 25.57 8.41
C ARG A 151 10.91 25.63 9.81
N GLY A 152 10.18 26.07 10.80
CA GLY A 152 10.62 26.08 12.20
C GLY A 152 9.77 26.99 13.08
N HIS A 153 9.91 26.85 14.39
CA HIS A 153 9.23 27.68 15.38
C HIS A 153 10.15 28.24 16.47
N ILE A 154 9.81 29.44 16.94
CA ILE A 154 10.44 30.12 18.06
C ILE A 154 9.96 29.50 19.36
N TYR A 155 10.90 29.32 20.26
CA TYR A 155 10.62 29.00 21.65
C TYR A 155 11.62 29.65 22.58
N ASN A 156 11.18 29.92 23.81
CA ASN A 156 12.05 30.40 24.87
C ASN A 156 12.56 29.19 25.65
N ARG A 157 13.87 28.99 25.62
CA ARG A 157 14.52 27.88 26.29
C ARG A 157 14.98 28.33 27.68
N ARG A 158 14.55 27.63 28.74
CA ARG A 158 15.25 27.73 30.04
C ARG A 158 16.26 26.60 30.24
N SER A 159 16.19 25.50 29.48
CA SER A 159 17.18 24.41 29.55
C SER A 159 17.59 23.86 28.19
N SER A 160 18.90 23.71 28.01
CA SER A 160 19.53 23.15 26.81
C SER A 160 19.27 21.67 26.52
N THR A 161 18.46 21.03 27.36
CA THR A 161 18.05 19.62 27.29
C THR A 161 16.61 19.42 26.84
N ASP A 162 15.82 20.49 26.73
CA ASP A 162 14.39 20.32 26.45
C ASP A 162 14.15 20.03 24.96
N PRO A 163 13.17 19.16 24.62
CA PRO A 163 12.80 18.84 23.25
C PRO A 163 12.31 20.08 22.49
N PRO A 164 12.27 20.05 21.16
CA PRO A 164 11.80 21.19 20.37
C PRO A 164 10.27 21.38 20.51
N TYR A 165 9.82 22.47 21.15
CA TYR A 165 8.39 22.85 21.28
C TYR A 165 8.19 24.37 21.13
N GLY A 166 7.12 24.86 20.48
CA GLY A 166 6.85 26.31 20.39
C GLY A 166 5.61 26.69 19.56
N THR A 167 5.37 27.99 19.34
CA THR A 167 4.11 28.52 18.76
C THR A 167 4.23 29.64 17.72
N TYR A 168 5.42 30.21 17.48
CA TYR A 168 5.64 31.28 16.48
C TYR A 168 6.60 30.80 15.40
N SER A 169 6.48 31.21 14.14
CA SER A 169 7.36 30.72 13.06
C SER A 169 8.76 31.34 13.07
N CYS A 170 9.75 30.61 12.54
CA CYS A 170 11.11 31.07 12.27
C CYS A 170 11.73 30.30 11.08
N ASN A 171 12.89 30.73 10.61
CA ASN A 171 13.60 30.09 9.50
C ASN A 171 14.48 28.94 9.97
N GLY A 172 13.87 27.80 10.32
CA GLY A 172 14.60 26.56 10.56
C GLY A 172 14.81 25.74 9.28
N CYS A 173 15.33 24.52 9.45
CA CYS A 173 15.43 23.49 8.42
C CYS A 173 15.47 22.11 9.08
N TYR A 174 14.97 21.08 8.42
CA TYR A 174 15.11 19.70 8.88
C TYR A 174 15.59 18.83 7.73
N LYS A 175 16.05 17.61 8.07
CA LYS A 175 16.38 16.61 7.07
C LYS A 175 15.70 15.30 7.43
N THR A 176 15.08 14.67 6.44
CA THR A 176 14.53 13.33 6.55
C THR A 176 15.48 12.33 5.93
N LEU A 177 15.43 11.11 6.44
CA LEU A 177 16.18 9.99 5.88
C LEU A 177 15.51 8.68 6.23
N VAL A 178 15.86 7.65 5.46
CA VAL A 178 15.45 6.27 5.68
C VAL A 178 16.64 5.47 6.18
N SER A 179 16.43 4.66 7.21
CA SER A 179 17.36 3.63 7.65
C SER A 179 16.83 2.26 7.26
N SER A 180 17.69 1.42 6.70
CA SER A 180 17.39 0.03 6.40
C SER A 180 18.66 -0.83 6.49
N GLN A 181 18.57 -1.96 7.18
CA GLN A 181 19.62 -2.98 7.21
C GLN A 181 19.94 -3.57 5.83
N ASN A 182 19.05 -3.39 4.85
CA ASN A 182 19.23 -3.88 3.48
C ASN A 182 19.82 -2.82 2.52
N ALA A 183 19.97 -1.57 2.96
CA ALA A 183 20.41 -0.45 2.11
C ALA A 183 21.73 -0.73 1.36
N SER A 184 22.69 -1.38 2.01
CA SER A 184 24.01 -1.74 1.45
C SER A 184 24.19 -3.24 1.17
N ARG A 185 23.15 -4.05 1.35
CA ARG A 185 23.29 -5.51 1.29
C ARG A 185 23.49 -6.01 -0.14
N VAL A 186 24.63 -6.65 -0.37
CA VAL A 186 24.93 -7.38 -1.62
C VAL A 186 24.47 -8.83 -1.47
N GLY A 187 23.63 -9.33 -2.37
CA GLY A 187 23.21 -10.74 -2.41
C GLY A 187 21.89 -11.11 -1.73
N GLY A 188 21.07 -10.13 -1.33
CA GLY A 188 19.67 -10.40 -0.95
C GLY A 188 18.76 -10.65 -2.17
N TYR A 189 17.50 -11.01 -1.92
CA TYR A 189 16.48 -11.18 -2.93
C TYR A 189 16.28 -9.91 -3.75
N ASN A 190 16.24 -10.08 -5.08
CA ASN A 190 15.63 -9.12 -5.97
C ASN A 190 14.11 -9.29 -5.89
N ILE A 191 13.45 -8.62 -4.96
CA ILE A 191 12.01 -8.78 -4.70
C ILE A 191 11.14 -8.49 -5.93
N ARG A 192 11.62 -7.66 -6.87
CA ARG A 192 10.95 -7.44 -8.15
C ARG A 192 10.77 -8.72 -8.97
N GLU A 193 11.74 -9.62 -8.94
CA GLU A 193 11.66 -10.92 -9.63
C GLU A 193 10.65 -11.87 -8.98
N TYR A 194 10.36 -11.70 -7.69
CA TYR A 194 9.43 -12.57 -6.95
C TYR A 194 7.98 -12.12 -7.06
N PHE A 195 7.70 -10.81 -7.02
CA PHE A 195 6.36 -10.32 -7.35
C PHE A 195 6.11 -10.36 -8.86
N ASN A 196 7.13 -10.11 -9.69
CA ASN A 196 7.08 -10.16 -11.16
C ASN A 196 5.81 -9.49 -11.74
N PHE A 197 5.49 -8.29 -11.26
CA PHE A 197 4.31 -7.55 -11.67
C PHE A 197 4.65 -6.72 -12.91
N SER A 198 4.28 -7.24 -14.08
CA SER A 198 4.31 -6.51 -15.35
C SER A 198 2.89 -6.36 -15.90
N PRO A 199 2.55 -5.24 -16.57
CA PRO A 199 1.22 -5.05 -17.15
C PRO A 199 0.79 -6.24 -18.02
N GLY A 200 -0.45 -6.69 -17.79
CA GLY A 200 -1.06 -7.84 -18.45
C GLY A 200 -0.69 -9.21 -17.87
N PHE A 201 0.17 -9.28 -16.85
CA PHE A 201 0.44 -10.54 -16.16
C PHE A 201 -0.74 -10.89 -15.25
N SER A 202 -1.02 -12.19 -15.10
CA SER A 202 -2.13 -12.66 -14.27
C SER A 202 -1.89 -14.04 -13.68
N TRP A 203 -2.54 -14.28 -12.54
CA TRP A 203 -2.49 -15.52 -11.76
C TRP A 203 -3.90 -15.92 -11.38
N LEU A 204 -4.22 -17.20 -11.58
CA LEU A 204 -5.50 -17.79 -11.23
C LEU A 204 -5.29 -18.80 -10.12
N PHE A 205 -5.99 -18.62 -9.01
CA PHE A 205 -5.89 -19.45 -7.82
C PHE A 205 -7.18 -20.24 -7.61
N ASN A 206 -7.04 -21.53 -7.33
CA ASN A 206 -8.12 -22.29 -6.72
C ASN A 206 -7.95 -22.20 -5.21
N GLY A 207 -9.03 -21.86 -4.52
CA GLY A 207 -8.99 -21.64 -3.09
C GLY A 207 -10.11 -22.34 -2.33
N VAL A 208 -9.85 -22.50 -1.04
CA VAL A 208 -10.75 -23.06 -0.04
C VAL A 208 -10.83 -22.09 1.12
N ASN A 209 -12.04 -21.84 1.62
CA ASN A 209 -12.31 -21.07 2.82
C ASN A 209 -13.11 -21.95 3.80
N ILE A 210 -12.60 -22.11 5.02
CA ILE A 210 -13.23 -22.88 6.10
C ILE A 210 -13.61 -22.00 7.31
N ALA A 211 -13.49 -20.66 7.21
CA ALA A 211 -13.70 -19.73 8.32
C ALA A 211 -15.14 -19.77 8.89
N THR A 212 -16.12 -20.20 8.10
CA THR A 212 -17.51 -20.37 8.55
C THR A 212 -17.81 -21.75 9.15
N GLY A 213 -16.80 -22.62 9.31
CA GLY A 213 -16.96 -24.02 9.73
C GLY A 213 -17.34 -24.98 8.60
N GLU A 214 -17.79 -24.47 7.45
CA GLU A 214 -18.02 -25.24 6.23
C GLU A 214 -16.92 -24.99 5.21
N THR A 215 -16.55 -26.02 4.44
CA THR A 215 -15.58 -25.89 3.35
C THR A 215 -16.24 -25.27 2.13
N LYS A 216 -15.76 -24.09 1.71
CA LYS A 216 -16.25 -23.36 0.54
C LYS A 216 -15.14 -23.17 -0.48
N ASN A 217 -15.38 -23.65 -1.69
CA ASN A 217 -14.45 -23.51 -2.81
C ASN A 217 -14.68 -22.20 -3.56
N PHE A 218 -13.61 -21.62 -4.07
CA PHE A 218 -13.66 -20.41 -4.89
C PHE A 218 -12.47 -20.36 -5.85
N THR A 219 -12.54 -19.44 -6.81
CA THR A 219 -11.41 -19.05 -7.64
C THR A 219 -11.17 -17.56 -7.49
N THR A 220 -9.91 -17.17 -7.36
CA THR A 220 -9.48 -15.76 -7.33
C THR A 220 -8.49 -15.53 -8.46
N LYS A 221 -8.67 -14.43 -9.20
CA LYS A 221 -7.75 -13.96 -10.24
C LYS A 221 -7.06 -12.68 -9.77
N LEU A 222 -5.74 -12.68 -9.83
CA LEU A 222 -4.87 -11.50 -9.69
C LEU A 222 -4.42 -11.08 -11.09
N GLU A 223 -4.46 -9.79 -11.41
CA GLU A 223 -4.08 -9.26 -12.72
C GLU A 223 -3.45 -7.88 -12.60
N ILE A 224 -2.40 -7.62 -13.37
CA ILE A 224 -1.77 -6.30 -13.45
C ILE A 224 -2.34 -5.51 -14.62
N GLU A 225 -2.89 -4.34 -14.32
CA GLU A 225 -3.45 -3.42 -15.31
C GLU A 225 -2.35 -2.56 -15.95
N GLU A 226 -2.71 -1.71 -16.91
CA GLU A 226 -1.81 -0.64 -17.37
C GLU A 226 -1.37 0.25 -16.21
N ALA A 227 -0.11 0.69 -16.24
CA ALA A 227 0.38 1.66 -15.29
C ALA A 227 -0.47 2.93 -15.37
N SER A 228 -0.76 3.50 -14.20
CA SER A 228 -1.59 4.68 -14.05
C SER A 228 -0.87 5.78 -13.29
N ARG A 229 -1.38 6.99 -13.41
CA ARG A 229 -0.98 8.15 -12.63
C ARG A 229 -2.15 8.61 -11.79
N MET A 230 -1.90 8.82 -10.51
CA MET A 230 -2.85 9.43 -9.58
C MET A 230 -2.05 10.27 -8.58
N CYS A 231 -2.49 11.51 -8.33
CA CYS A 231 -1.80 12.46 -7.44
C CYS A 231 -0.30 12.65 -7.75
N ASN A 232 0.05 12.75 -9.04
CA ASN A 232 1.43 12.86 -9.53
C ASN A 232 2.35 11.67 -9.19
N LYS A 233 1.79 10.53 -8.78
CA LYS A 233 2.53 9.28 -8.55
C LYS A 233 2.27 8.31 -9.69
N THR A 234 3.32 7.60 -10.10
CA THR A 234 3.22 6.47 -11.04
C THR A 234 2.90 5.21 -10.26
N LEU A 235 1.86 4.50 -10.69
CA LEU A 235 1.27 3.39 -9.98
C LEU A 235 1.10 2.17 -10.89
N LEU A 236 1.25 0.99 -10.31
CA LEU A 236 0.97 -0.28 -10.95
C LEU A 236 -0.26 -0.92 -10.30
N PRO A 237 -1.44 -0.89 -10.94
CA PRO A 237 -2.64 -1.44 -10.34
C PRO A 237 -2.64 -2.98 -10.39
N LEU A 238 -2.72 -3.60 -9.23
CA LEU A 238 -3.02 -5.02 -9.05
C LEU A 238 -4.53 -5.18 -8.79
N ARG A 239 -5.23 -5.71 -9.78
CA ARG A 239 -6.65 -6.09 -9.72
C ARG A 239 -6.79 -7.46 -9.06
N MET A 240 -7.76 -7.59 -8.16
CA MET A 240 -8.20 -8.87 -7.59
C MET A 240 -9.70 -9.06 -7.80
N THR A 241 -10.07 -10.15 -8.47
CA THR A 241 -11.46 -10.56 -8.72
C THR A 241 -11.67 -12.00 -8.27
N LYS A 242 -12.88 -12.35 -7.84
CA LYS A 242 -13.21 -13.70 -7.35
C LYS A 242 -14.53 -14.22 -7.90
N THR A 243 -14.76 -15.52 -7.78
CA THR A 243 -15.98 -16.16 -8.28
C THR A 243 -17.17 -16.05 -7.34
N ASN A 244 -16.96 -15.84 -6.04
CA ASN A 244 -18.00 -15.78 -5.03
C ASN A 244 -17.53 -15.05 -3.76
N ILE A 245 -18.44 -14.84 -2.82
CA ILE A 245 -18.19 -14.13 -1.56
C ILE A 245 -17.12 -14.77 -0.66
N TYR A 246 -16.81 -16.06 -0.84
CA TYR A 246 -15.83 -16.77 -0.02
C TYR A 246 -14.40 -16.56 -0.51
N GLY A 247 -14.23 -15.97 -1.70
CA GLY A 247 -12.93 -15.75 -2.30
C GLY A 247 -12.09 -14.71 -1.58
N TYR A 248 -10.79 -14.86 -1.77
CA TYR A 248 -9.76 -14.11 -1.07
C TYR A 248 -9.89 -12.58 -1.19
N TRP A 249 -9.36 -11.93 -0.15
CA TRP A 249 -9.59 -10.54 0.27
C TRP A 249 -11.03 -10.24 0.71
N GLN A 250 -11.17 -9.74 1.94
CA GLN A 250 -12.45 -9.64 2.67
C GLN A 250 -13.40 -10.85 2.48
N PRO A 251 -12.92 -12.12 2.59
CA PRO A 251 -13.77 -13.28 2.34
C PRO A 251 -14.87 -13.40 3.39
N PHE A 252 -16.03 -13.94 3.00
CA PHE A 252 -17.14 -14.17 3.92
C PHE A 252 -16.74 -15.07 5.10
N GLY A 253 -17.19 -14.69 6.29
CA GLY A 253 -16.95 -15.43 7.54
C GLY A 253 -15.63 -15.08 8.25
N HIS A 254 -14.64 -14.56 7.55
CA HIS A 254 -13.37 -14.16 8.17
C HIS A 254 -13.55 -12.85 8.94
N ASN A 255 -13.34 -12.85 10.27
CA ASN A 255 -13.57 -11.69 11.15
C ASN A 255 -14.94 -11.02 10.92
N ASN A 256 -15.99 -11.81 10.64
CA ASN A 256 -17.35 -11.34 10.31
C ASN A 256 -17.44 -10.46 9.04
N ASN A 257 -16.50 -10.58 8.10
CA ASN A 257 -16.56 -9.83 6.85
C ASN A 257 -17.64 -10.38 5.90
N PRO A 258 -18.30 -9.50 5.11
CA PRO A 258 -19.40 -9.88 4.22
C PRO A 258 -18.99 -10.54 2.89
N GLY A 259 -17.73 -10.54 2.45
CA GLY A 259 -17.34 -11.22 1.22
C GLY A 259 -17.59 -10.48 -0.09
N ASN A 260 -18.31 -9.36 -0.08
CA ASN A 260 -18.96 -8.76 -1.26
C ASN A 260 -18.11 -7.75 -2.06
N TYR A 261 -16.79 -7.76 -1.90
CA TYR A 261 -15.90 -6.80 -2.58
C TYR A 261 -14.81 -7.46 -3.43
N ASN A 262 -14.58 -6.90 -4.62
CA ASN A 262 -13.34 -7.03 -5.38
C ASN A 262 -12.45 -5.80 -5.11
N THR A 263 -11.16 -5.88 -5.44
CA THR A 263 -10.21 -4.80 -5.14
C THR A 263 -9.28 -4.43 -6.28
N ARG A 264 -8.76 -3.21 -6.20
CA ARG A 264 -7.56 -2.76 -6.91
C ARG A 264 -6.58 -2.18 -5.89
N HIS A 265 -5.37 -2.72 -5.84
CA HIS A 265 -4.26 -2.19 -5.06
C HIS A 265 -3.36 -1.41 -6.02
N LEU A 266 -3.25 -0.09 -5.85
CA LEU A 266 -2.42 0.75 -6.69
C LEU A 266 -1.04 0.84 -6.05
N LEU A 267 -0.11 0.09 -6.61
CA LEU A 267 1.21 -0.12 -6.06
C LEU A 267 2.18 0.96 -6.51
N SER A 268 2.98 1.46 -5.59
CA SER A 268 4.35 1.85 -5.93
C SER A 268 5.13 0.59 -6.28
N TYR A 269 5.92 0.62 -7.36
CA TYR A 269 6.59 -0.57 -7.85
C TYR A 269 7.98 -0.26 -8.38
N PHE A 270 8.97 -0.17 -7.49
CA PHE A 270 10.38 0.04 -7.87
C PHE A 270 10.56 1.26 -8.79
N ASN A 271 9.86 2.37 -8.50
CA ASN A 271 9.84 3.56 -9.35
C ASN A 271 11.17 4.33 -9.20
N PRO A 272 11.99 4.47 -10.26
CA PRO A 272 13.21 5.26 -10.17
C PRO A 272 12.88 6.75 -9.96
N GLY A 273 13.70 7.44 -9.16
CA GLY A 273 13.55 8.87 -8.86
C GLY A 273 12.59 9.19 -7.71
N GLU A 274 11.97 8.18 -7.11
CA GLU A 274 11.25 8.29 -5.84
C GLU A 274 12.05 7.55 -4.77
N SER A 275 12.73 8.29 -3.89
CA SER A 275 13.68 7.76 -2.86
C SER A 275 13.14 6.65 -1.97
N TRP A 276 11.83 6.50 -1.89
CA TRP A 276 11.14 5.49 -1.10
C TRP A 276 10.66 4.31 -1.95
N SER A 277 10.38 4.52 -3.23
CA SER A 277 9.85 3.50 -4.16
C SER A 277 10.96 2.85 -4.96
N ASP A 278 12.10 3.51 -5.19
CA ASP A 278 13.21 3.01 -6.02
C ASP A 278 13.71 1.61 -5.61
N ARG A 279 13.59 1.28 -4.32
CA ARG A 279 14.00 0.02 -3.71
C ARG A 279 12.89 -0.76 -3.04
N THR A 280 11.66 -0.27 -3.09
CA THR A 280 10.53 -0.94 -2.44
C THR A 280 9.31 -1.06 -3.36
N MET A 281 8.38 -1.91 -2.93
CA MET A 281 7.02 -1.98 -3.42
C MET A 281 6.09 -1.79 -2.24
N GLY A 282 4.95 -1.16 -2.47
CA GLY A 282 3.91 -0.99 -1.44
C GLY A 282 2.62 -0.39 -2.01
N VAL A 283 1.50 -0.61 -1.33
CA VAL A 283 0.19 -0.08 -1.75
C VAL A 283 0.05 1.37 -1.34
N LEU A 284 -0.14 2.25 -2.32
CA LEU A 284 -0.32 3.68 -2.11
C LEU A 284 -1.79 4.10 -2.04
N PHE A 285 -2.59 3.50 -2.92
CA PHE A 285 -4.02 3.67 -2.94
C PHE A 285 -4.68 2.30 -3.04
N HIS A 286 -5.85 2.21 -2.46
CA HIS A 286 -6.66 1.01 -2.53
C HIS A 286 -8.07 1.41 -2.95
N LYS A 287 -8.69 0.62 -3.84
CA LYS A 287 -10.07 0.80 -4.27
C LYS A 287 -10.84 -0.50 -4.08
N ALA A 288 -12.04 -0.39 -3.53
CA ALA A 288 -12.96 -1.52 -3.37
C ALA A 288 -14.16 -1.37 -4.32
N TYR A 289 -14.66 -2.49 -4.80
CA TYR A 289 -15.78 -2.55 -5.73
C TYR A 289 -16.80 -3.56 -5.21
N ILE A 290 -18.01 -3.10 -4.89
CA ILE A 290 -19.12 -3.95 -4.48
C ILE A 290 -19.53 -4.81 -5.66
N LYS A 291 -19.62 -6.11 -5.44
CA LYS A 291 -19.99 -7.09 -6.45
C LYS A 291 -21.16 -7.94 -5.97
N ASP A 292 -22.18 -8.02 -6.82
CA ASP A 292 -23.25 -9.00 -6.67
C ASP A 292 -22.76 -10.35 -7.23
N PHE A 293 -22.59 -11.32 -6.33
CA PHE A 293 -22.18 -12.69 -6.63
C PHE A 293 -23.35 -13.64 -6.84
N SER A 294 -24.60 -13.17 -6.73
CA SER A 294 -25.80 -13.99 -6.95
C SER A 294 -26.15 -14.14 -8.44
N ASP A 295 -25.68 -13.22 -9.29
CA ASP A 295 -25.91 -13.28 -10.74
C ASP A 295 -25.06 -14.36 -11.40
N THR A 296 -25.67 -15.51 -11.69
CA THR A 296 -25.00 -16.64 -12.35
C THR A 296 -24.85 -16.48 -13.85
N THR A 297 -25.45 -15.44 -14.46
CA THR A 297 -25.38 -15.20 -15.91
C THR A 297 -24.08 -14.50 -16.33
N VAL A 298 -23.37 -13.90 -15.38
CA VAL A 298 -22.11 -13.18 -15.59
C VAL A 298 -20.94 -14.02 -15.09
N ASN A 299 -19.87 -14.10 -15.89
CA ASN A 299 -18.63 -14.67 -15.39
C ASN A 299 -18.05 -13.74 -14.30
N GLN A 300 -18.08 -14.21 -13.06
CA GLN A 300 -17.75 -13.40 -11.90
C GLN A 300 -16.30 -12.88 -11.90
N LEU A 301 -15.37 -13.57 -12.59
CA LEU A 301 -13.98 -13.14 -12.74
C LEU A 301 -13.79 -11.99 -13.74
N MET A 302 -14.79 -11.66 -14.57
CA MET A 302 -14.64 -10.71 -15.67
C MET A 302 -14.84 -9.24 -15.26
N THR A 303 -15.48 -8.98 -14.11
CA THR A 303 -15.91 -7.63 -13.71
C THR A 303 -15.50 -7.28 -12.29
N LEU A 304 -15.13 -6.02 -12.06
CA LEU A 304 -14.87 -5.48 -10.73
C LEU A 304 -16.15 -5.31 -9.90
N GLY A 305 -17.22 -4.79 -10.49
CA GLY A 305 -18.43 -4.35 -9.77
C GLY A 305 -18.52 -2.83 -9.68
N THR A 306 -19.34 -2.33 -8.76
CA THR A 306 -19.59 -0.90 -8.56
C THR A 306 -18.59 -0.33 -7.58
N TYR A 307 -17.89 0.74 -7.95
CA TYR A 307 -16.94 1.40 -7.07
C TYR A 307 -17.59 1.88 -5.76
N ASP A 308 -17.00 1.51 -4.62
CA ASP A 308 -17.44 1.98 -3.30
C ASP A 308 -16.44 3.00 -2.74
N PRO A 309 -16.78 4.30 -2.76
CA PRO A 309 -15.91 5.34 -2.23
C PRO A 309 -15.79 5.34 -0.71
N ASN A 310 -16.72 4.68 0.01
CA ASN A 310 -16.77 4.65 1.46
C ASN A 310 -15.85 3.59 2.05
N TRP A 311 -15.70 2.45 1.34
CA TRP A 311 -14.98 1.33 1.92
C TRP A 311 -13.48 1.46 1.84
N VAL A 312 -12.89 2.08 0.80
CA VAL A 312 -11.46 2.41 0.84
C VAL A 312 -11.10 3.55 -0.15
N ASN A 313 -10.88 4.74 0.40
CA ASN A 313 -10.02 5.81 -0.14
C ASN A 313 -8.98 6.20 0.92
N ILE A 314 -8.48 5.21 1.65
CA ILE A 314 -7.49 5.49 2.68
C ILE A 314 -6.18 5.69 1.94
N ARG A 315 -5.71 6.94 2.03
CA ARG A 315 -4.40 7.31 1.53
C ARG A 315 -3.38 6.97 2.57
N SER A 316 -2.27 6.52 2.06
CA SER A 316 -1.15 6.15 2.88
C SER A 316 0.09 7.01 2.64
N PHE A 317 -0.11 8.16 2.01
CA PHE A 317 0.94 9.14 1.89
C PHE A 317 0.97 10.01 3.13
N SER A 318 2.16 10.13 3.68
CA SER A 318 2.65 11.44 4.07
C SER A 318 3.79 11.79 3.11
N ASP A 319 3.47 12.20 1.87
CA ASP A 319 4.41 13.03 1.08
C ASP A 319 4.31 14.47 1.61
N ASP A 320 4.54 14.61 2.92
CA ASP A 320 4.50 15.86 3.67
C ASP A 320 5.92 16.43 3.86
N GLY A 321 6.90 15.87 3.15
CA GLY A 321 8.32 16.18 3.30
C GLY A 321 8.95 15.55 4.54
N ILE A 322 8.17 14.94 5.44
CA ILE A 322 8.61 14.37 6.72
C ILE A 322 8.72 12.84 6.65
N HIS A 323 7.79 12.20 5.98
CA HIS A 323 7.77 10.76 5.78
C HIS A 323 8.05 10.46 4.30
N THR A 324 8.74 9.35 4.04
CA THR A 324 9.21 8.96 2.71
C THR A 324 8.92 7.48 2.47
N PHE A 325 9.47 6.60 3.30
CA PHE A 325 9.40 5.15 3.26
C PHE A 325 8.03 4.52 3.59
N GLU A 326 7.17 5.11 4.44
CA GLU A 326 6.45 4.21 5.35
C GLU A 326 4.94 4.37 5.61
N SER A 327 4.20 5.44 5.30
CA SER A 327 2.76 5.51 5.76
C SER A 327 1.72 4.59 5.05
N ASN A 328 2.17 3.57 4.33
CA ASN A 328 1.42 2.55 3.55
C ASN A 328 0.81 1.43 4.40
N TYR A 329 -0.34 1.71 5.02
CA TYR A 329 -1.16 0.75 5.77
C TYR A 329 -1.67 -0.41 4.89
N PHE A 330 -2.09 -0.15 3.65
CA PHE A 330 -2.88 -1.14 2.94
C PHE A 330 -2.07 -2.36 2.56
N SER A 331 -2.49 -3.51 3.09
CA SER A 331 -2.02 -4.82 2.64
C SER A 331 -0.51 -4.99 2.82
N PRO A 332 -0.01 -5.10 4.06
CA PRO A 332 1.43 -5.26 4.33
C PRO A 332 2.04 -6.45 3.57
N TYR A 333 1.26 -7.47 3.22
CA TYR A 333 1.68 -8.56 2.34
C TYR A 333 2.01 -8.19 0.89
N LEU A 334 1.66 -6.98 0.45
CA LEU A 334 2.09 -6.37 -0.82
C LEU A 334 3.22 -5.35 -0.62
N TRP A 335 3.89 -5.37 0.53
CA TRP A 335 5.14 -4.65 0.75
C TRP A 335 6.35 -5.54 0.43
N GLY A 336 7.43 -4.94 -0.05
CA GLY A 336 8.69 -5.64 -0.14
C GLY A 336 9.86 -4.73 -0.48
N GLU A 337 11.05 -5.14 -0.04
CA GLU A 337 12.27 -4.34 -0.15
C GLU A 337 13.40 -5.12 -0.83
N MET A 338 14.09 -4.46 -1.76
CA MET A 338 15.30 -4.99 -2.39
C MET A 338 16.38 -5.31 -1.35
N GLY A 339 16.89 -6.54 -1.38
CA GLY A 339 17.93 -6.99 -0.46
C GLY A 339 17.41 -7.77 0.74
N ALA A 340 16.09 -7.95 0.89
CA ALA A 340 15.50 -8.91 1.83
C ALA A 340 16.13 -10.30 1.67
N TYR A 341 16.17 -11.11 2.73
CA TYR A 341 16.89 -12.38 2.75
C TYR A 341 16.17 -13.39 3.65
N ASP A 342 16.59 -14.64 3.61
CA ASP A 342 16.05 -15.69 4.47
C ASP A 342 16.24 -15.36 5.96
N GLY A 343 15.17 -15.35 6.73
CA GLY A 343 15.15 -14.89 8.12
C GLY A 343 15.06 -13.38 8.32
N TYR A 344 15.02 -12.57 7.25
CA TYR A 344 14.76 -11.13 7.37
C TYR A 344 13.42 -10.90 8.08
N ARG A 345 13.39 -9.96 9.03
CA ARG A 345 12.20 -9.58 9.79
C ARG A 345 12.10 -8.07 9.88
N PHE A 346 10.89 -7.57 9.68
CA PHE A 346 10.53 -6.17 9.77
C PHE A 346 9.28 -6.03 10.64
N GLN A 347 9.22 -5.02 11.51
CA GLN A 347 8.10 -4.79 12.42
C GLN A 347 7.75 -3.32 12.47
N ARG A 348 6.46 -3.01 12.61
CA ARG A 348 6.00 -1.63 12.63
C ARG A 348 4.67 -1.44 13.32
N ILE A 349 4.51 -0.29 13.97
CA ILE A 349 3.22 0.26 14.36
C ILE A 349 2.90 1.35 13.34
N HIS A 350 1.79 1.24 12.64
CA HIS A 350 1.27 2.33 11.81
C HIS A 350 -0.03 2.88 12.40
N ARG A 351 -0.43 4.05 11.93
CA ARG A 351 -1.73 4.66 12.24
C ARG A 351 -2.62 4.64 11.02
N ILE A 352 -3.85 4.18 11.20
CA ILE A 352 -4.86 4.20 10.15
C ILE A 352 -5.47 5.59 10.12
N TRP A 353 -5.20 6.34 9.05
CA TRP A 353 -5.71 7.69 8.88
C TRP A 353 -7.11 7.67 8.25
N GLY A 354 -8.10 8.25 8.93
CA GLY A 354 -9.43 8.50 8.36
C GLY A 354 -9.43 9.70 7.39
N TYR A 355 -10.31 9.67 6.40
CA TYR A 355 -10.40 10.72 5.36
C TYR A 355 -11.18 11.97 5.80
N SER A 356 -10.71 13.16 5.40
CA SER A 356 -11.54 14.38 5.32
C SER A 356 -11.07 15.40 4.24
N GLY A 357 -10.99 15.03 2.94
CA GLY A 357 -10.77 16.04 1.88
C GLY A 357 -10.28 15.53 0.51
N SER A 358 -10.44 16.35 -0.54
CA SER A 358 -10.20 16.06 -1.97
C SER A 358 -9.03 15.12 -2.30
N GLN A 359 -9.17 14.37 -3.40
CA GLN A 359 -8.45 13.14 -3.82
C GLN A 359 -6.91 13.12 -3.76
N CYS A 360 -6.25 14.27 -3.59
CA CYS A 360 -4.79 14.37 -3.51
C CYS A 360 -4.24 15.30 -2.40
N GLN A 361 -5.07 15.82 -1.49
CA GLN A 361 -4.59 16.53 -0.31
C GLN A 361 -4.71 15.66 0.96
N PRO A 362 -3.61 15.11 1.49
CA PRO A 362 -3.68 14.39 2.76
C PRO A 362 -4.03 15.37 3.89
N LYS A 363 -4.95 14.98 4.77
CA LYS A 363 -5.08 15.62 6.09
C LYS A 363 -4.57 14.64 7.12
N TYR A 364 -3.58 15.06 7.88
CA TYR A 364 -3.10 14.32 9.04
C TYR A 364 -4.18 14.33 10.13
N VAL A 365 -4.74 13.17 10.46
CA VAL A 365 -5.80 13.02 11.47
C VAL A 365 -5.26 12.24 12.66
N THR A 366 -4.67 12.94 13.64
CA THR A 366 -4.02 12.39 14.85
C THR A 366 -4.85 11.41 15.69
N THR A 367 -6.14 11.24 15.40
CA THR A 367 -7.06 10.35 16.12
C THR A 367 -7.21 8.95 15.50
N GLY A 368 -6.34 8.57 14.56
CA GLY A 368 -6.37 7.25 13.91
C GLY A 368 -6.16 6.09 14.88
N ARG A 369 -6.77 4.93 14.60
CA ARG A 369 -6.48 3.69 15.35
C ARG A 369 -5.10 3.18 14.95
N GLU A 370 -4.30 2.80 15.93
CA GLU A 370 -3.00 2.18 15.71
C GLU A 370 -3.17 0.71 15.37
N SER A 371 -2.32 0.22 14.48
CA SER A 371 -2.21 -1.20 14.23
C SER A 371 -0.75 -1.59 14.04
N TRP A 372 -0.44 -2.80 14.48
CA TRP A 372 0.89 -3.38 14.49
C TRP A 372 0.96 -4.44 13.41
N TRP A 373 2.06 -4.47 12.68
CA TRP A 373 2.33 -5.53 11.73
C TRP A 373 3.80 -5.94 11.75
N GLU A 374 4.01 -7.18 11.38
CA GLU A 374 5.30 -7.83 11.31
C GLU A 374 5.38 -8.63 10.01
N MET A 375 6.49 -8.50 9.32
CA MET A 375 6.82 -9.30 8.15
C MET A 375 8.08 -10.10 8.38
N SER A 376 8.14 -11.30 7.80
CA SER A 376 9.38 -12.06 7.73
C SER A 376 9.45 -12.91 6.47
N TYR A 377 10.67 -13.17 5.99
CA TYR A 377 10.94 -13.85 4.73
C TYR A 377 11.61 -15.19 5.00
N HIS A 378 11.11 -16.26 4.36
CA HIS A 378 11.61 -17.62 4.56
C HIS A 378 11.71 -18.37 3.24
N ASN A 379 12.79 -19.11 3.01
CA ASN A 379 12.86 -20.04 1.87
C ASN A 379 12.00 -21.26 2.12
N GLU A 380 11.19 -21.65 1.13
CA GLU A 380 10.30 -22.80 1.20
C GLU A 380 10.26 -23.54 -0.13
N ASN A 381 9.82 -24.80 -0.11
CA ASN A 381 9.37 -25.50 -1.31
C ASN A 381 7.86 -25.59 -1.31
N VAL A 382 7.25 -25.29 -2.45
CA VAL A 382 5.79 -25.25 -2.60
C VAL A 382 5.39 -26.16 -3.74
N GLN A 383 4.27 -26.86 -3.55
CA GLN A 383 3.61 -27.65 -4.56
C GLN A 383 2.17 -27.17 -4.72
N THR A 384 1.84 -26.71 -5.91
CA THR A 384 0.51 -26.29 -6.35
C THR A 384 0.20 -26.96 -7.69
N PRO A 385 -1.07 -26.92 -8.16
CA PRO A 385 -1.41 -27.47 -9.46
C PRO A 385 -0.59 -26.91 -10.64
N ALA A 386 -0.14 -25.65 -10.56
CA ALA A 386 0.60 -24.98 -11.63
C ALA A 386 2.11 -24.86 -11.40
N TYR A 387 2.60 -25.15 -10.19
CA TYR A 387 3.98 -24.90 -9.81
C TYR A 387 4.49 -25.92 -8.79
N THR A 388 5.71 -26.40 -8.98
CA THR A 388 6.42 -27.17 -7.95
C THR A 388 7.87 -26.71 -7.93
N GLY A 389 8.36 -26.31 -6.77
CA GLY A 389 9.74 -25.86 -6.61
C GLY A 389 9.95 -24.83 -5.51
N PRO A 390 11.10 -24.15 -5.51
CA PRO A 390 11.47 -23.18 -4.49
C PRO A 390 10.62 -21.91 -4.58
N ALA A 391 10.28 -21.34 -3.44
CA ALA A 391 9.57 -20.07 -3.31
C ALA A 391 10.08 -19.31 -2.08
N VAL A 392 9.90 -18.00 -2.07
CA VAL A 392 10.05 -17.17 -0.88
C VAL A 392 8.69 -17.02 -0.23
N ARG A 393 8.57 -17.46 1.02
CA ARG A 393 7.41 -17.24 1.88
C ARG A 393 7.57 -15.92 2.63
N ILE A 394 6.69 -14.98 2.35
CA ILE A 394 6.52 -13.74 3.09
C ILE A 394 5.40 -13.99 4.11
N ARG A 395 5.78 -14.18 5.37
CA ARG A 395 4.83 -14.22 6.48
C ARG A 395 4.52 -12.79 6.91
N VAL A 396 3.25 -12.47 7.00
CA VAL A 396 2.72 -11.19 7.46
C VAL A 396 1.79 -11.44 8.63
N PHE A 397 2.02 -10.77 9.73
CA PHE A 397 1.17 -10.79 10.91
C PHE A 397 0.71 -9.36 11.16
N GLU A 398 -0.58 -9.17 11.39
CA GLU A 398 -1.21 -7.85 11.47
C GLU A 398 -2.23 -7.85 12.62
N ALA A 399 -2.23 -6.81 13.44
CA ALA A 399 -3.08 -6.74 14.64
C ALA A 399 -3.46 -5.31 15.01
N GLY A 400 -4.63 -5.13 15.63
CA GLY A 400 -4.96 -3.88 16.33
C GLY A 400 -3.98 -3.61 17.47
N TYR A 401 -3.56 -2.35 17.65
CA TYR A 401 -2.60 -1.96 18.68
C TYR A 401 -3.27 -1.14 19.81
N PRO A 402 -2.96 -1.41 21.10
CA PRO A 402 -2.10 -2.49 21.60
C PRO A 402 -2.69 -3.89 21.30
N ILE A 403 -1.81 -4.87 21.15
CA ILE A 403 -2.21 -6.25 20.85
C ILE A 403 -2.90 -6.82 22.09
N GLY A 404 -4.21 -7.10 21.99
CA GLY A 404 -5.05 -7.59 23.10
C GLY A 404 -6.05 -8.64 22.63
N SER A 405 -6.82 -9.21 23.57
CA SER A 405 -7.82 -10.26 23.29
C SER A 405 -8.95 -9.79 22.37
N GLU A 406 -9.34 -8.52 22.46
CA GLU A 406 -10.40 -7.92 21.64
C GLU A 406 -9.87 -7.33 20.33
N SER A 407 -8.55 -7.12 20.21
CA SER A 407 -7.94 -6.60 18.99
C SER A 407 -8.07 -7.65 17.88
N TRP A 408 -8.44 -7.20 16.68
CA TRP A 408 -8.35 -8.05 15.50
C TRP A 408 -6.90 -8.49 15.32
N VAL A 409 -6.70 -9.74 14.91
CA VAL A 409 -5.38 -10.30 14.59
C VAL A 409 -5.55 -11.16 13.36
N THR A 410 -4.68 -11.00 12.38
CA THR A 410 -4.63 -11.86 11.21
C THR A 410 -3.18 -12.21 10.89
N ARG A 411 -3.01 -13.42 10.37
CA ARG A 411 -1.75 -13.85 9.76
C ARG A 411 -2.02 -14.23 8.32
N GLU A 412 -1.10 -13.86 7.46
CA GLU A 412 -1.14 -14.14 6.04
C GLU A 412 0.25 -14.53 5.53
N ASP A 413 0.37 -15.67 4.85
CA ASP A 413 1.62 -16.16 4.29
C ASP A 413 1.50 -16.17 2.75
N TRP A 414 2.31 -15.35 2.08
CA TRP A 414 2.42 -15.30 0.62
C TRP A 414 3.64 -16.07 0.16
N TYR A 415 3.45 -16.99 -0.77
CA TYR A 415 4.54 -17.76 -1.35
C TYR A 415 4.78 -17.28 -2.77
N LEU A 416 5.99 -16.78 -3.05
CA LEU A 416 6.36 -16.17 -4.31
C LEU A 416 7.44 -17.00 -5.00
N ALA A 417 7.20 -17.38 -6.24
CA ALA A 417 8.20 -18.05 -7.07
C ALA A 417 8.93 -17.04 -7.96
N ARG A 418 10.26 -17.16 -8.00
CA ARG A 418 11.13 -16.29 -8.80
C ARG A 418 10.75 -16.32 -10.28
N ASN A 419 10.62 -15.15 -10.89
CA ASN A 419 10.19 -14.89 -12.27
C ASN A 419 8.79 -15.43 -12.61
N LEU A 420 8.00 -15.77 -11.60
CA LEU A 420 6.63 -16.24 -11.78
C LEU A 420 5.64 -15.34 -11.04
N GLY A 421 5.90 -14.94 -9.80
CA GLY A 421 4.92 -14.21 -8.99
C GLY A 421 4.36 -15.06 -7.84
N PRO A 422 3.18 -14.70 -7.30
CA PRO A 422 2.53 -15.47 -6.25
C PRO A 422 2.10 -16.85 -6.72
N VAL A 423 2.42 -17.88 -5.94
CA VAL A 423 2.08 -19.28 -6.21
C VAL A 423 1.14 -19.87 -5.16
N GLN A 424 1.17 -19.37 -3.93
CA GLN A 424 0.25 -19.80 -2.88
C GLN A 424 0.03 -18.65 -1.90
N ILE A 425 -1.18 -18.58 -1.32
CA ILE A 425 -1.52 -17.62 -0.28
C ILE A 425 -2.31 -18.37 0.79
N GLU A 426 -1.89 -18.21 2.04
CA GLU A 426 -2.55 -18.79 3.22
C GLU A 426 -2.96 -17.66 4.16
N LYS A 427 -4.14 -17.74 4.75
CA LYS A 427 -4.63 -16.73 5.69
C LYS A 427 -5.38 -17.34 6.86
N ARG A 428 -5.25 -16.71 8.03
CA ARG A 428 -5.95 -17.08 9.25
C ARG A 428 -6.32 -15.87 10.11
N GLY A 429 -7.53 -15.89 10.66
CA GLY A 429 -7.95 -15.01 11.76
C GLY A 429 -7.46 -15.57 13.09
N LEU A 430 -6.82 -14.72 13.90
CA LEU A 430 -6.24 -15.09 15.19
C LEU A 430 -6.81 -14.24 16.35
N GLN A 431 -7.92 -13.53 16.11
CA GLN A 431 -8.57 -12.70 17.12
C GLN A 431 -8.90 -13.53 18.36
N GLY A 432 -8.45 -13.06 19.53
CA GLY A 432 -8.61 -13.78 20.80
C GLY A 432 -7.73 -15.03 20.96
N LEU A 433 -7.08 -15.54 19.90
CA LEU A 433 -6.31 -16.78 19.94
C LEU A 433 -4.84 -16.60 20.35
N CYS A 434 -4.29 -15.39 20.23
CA CYS A 434 -2.90 -15.12 20.62
C CYS A 434 -2.71 -14.85 22.12
N HIS A 435 -3.81 -14.76 22.88
CA HIS A 435 -3.79 -14.51 24.32
C HIS A 435 -4.34 -15.70 25.13
N THR A 436 -4.53 -16.86 24.50
CA THR A 436 -4.92 -18.10 25.20
C THR A 436 -3.71 -18.74 25.89
N ASN A 437 -3.96 -19.72 26.77
CA ASN A 437 -2.90 -20.53 27.38
C ASN A 437 -3.12 -22.02 27.08
N PRO A 438 -2.33 -22.65 26.19
CA PRO A 438 -1.26 -22.05 25.39
C PRO A 438 -1.81 -21.13 24.27
N PRO A 439 -1.03 -20.15 23.78
CA PRO A 439 -1.38 -19.39 22.58
C PRO A 439 -1.51 -20.31 21.36
N ASP A 440 -2.32 -19.92 20.38
CA ASP A 440 -2.37 -20.64 19.11
C ASP A 440 -0.97 -20.71 18.46
N PRO A 441 -0.52 -21.86 17.95
CA PRO A 441 0.82 -22.02 17.38
C PRO A 441 1.10 -21.12 16.17
N ASP A 442 0.06 -20.62 15.48
CA ASP A 442 0.24 -19.68 14.38
C ASP A 442 0.48 -18.24 14.84
N CYS A 443 0.28 -17.96 16.14
CA CYS A 443 0.65 -16.69 16.76
C CYS A 443 2.16 -16.60 16.94
N PHE A 444 2.78 -15.55 16.38
CA PHE A 444 4.21 -15.23 16.48
C PHE A 444 5.21 -16.27 15.96
N SER A 445 4.78 -17.49 15.63
CA SER A 445 5.63 -18.53 15.02
C SER A 445 6.08 -18.13 13.62
N THR A 446 7.37 -18.34 13.34
CA THR A 446 7.96 -18.16 12.02
C THR A 446 7.76 -19.38 11.12
N SER A 447 7.38 -20.54 11.65
CA SER A 447 7.11 -21.76 10.86
C SER A 447 5.95 -21.57 9.89
N LYS A 448 5.81 -22.44 8.89
CA LYS A 448 4.63 -22.49 8.00
C LYS A 448 3.33 -22.51 8.81
N MET A 449 2.29 -21.83 8.30
CA MET A 449 0.98 -21.77 8.95
C MET A 449 0.41 -23.17 9.12
N ALA A 450 0.09 -23.55 10.36
CA ALA A 450 -0.34 -24.90 10.69
C ALA A 450 -1.81 -25.15 10.30
N ARG A 451 -2.68 -24.14 10.44
CA ARG A 451 -4.13 -24.30 10.22
C ARG A 451 -4.74 -23.12 9.45
N PRO A 452 -4.35 -22.90 8.18
CA PRO A 452 -4.94 -21.82 7.39
C PRO A 452 -6.46 -21.98 7.26
N GLU A 453 -7.20 -20.90 7.53
CA GLU A 453 -8.65 -20.83 7.29
C GLU A 453 -8.96 -20.62 5.81
N ILE A 454 -8.06 -19.93 5.13
CA ILE A 454 -8.14 -19.70 3.69
C ILE A 454 -6.83 -20.17 3.09
N THR A 455 -6.92 -21.02 2.08
CA THR A 455 -5.77 -21.45 1.27
C THR A 455 -6.08 -21.20 -0.19
N MET A 456 -5.14 -20.62 -0.91
CA MET A 456 -5.18 -20.43 -2.35
C MET A 456 -3.94 -21.03 -2.98
N GLN A 457 -4.12 -21.89 -3.98
CA GLN A 457 -3.03 -22.51 -4.71
C GLN A 457 -3.12 -22.14 -6.19
N LEU A 458 -1.98 -21.79 -6.78
CA LEU A 458 -1.91 -21.40 -8.17
C LEU A 458 -2.38 -22.56 -9.06
N ALA A 459 -3.46 -22.28 -9.79
CA ALA A 459 -4.10 -23.19 -10.72
C ALA A 459 -3.67 -22.89 -12.15
N ASP A 460 -3.55 -21.62 -12.52
CA ASP A 460 -2.99 -21.17 -13.80
C ASP A 460 -2.36 -19.78 -13.76
N TYR A 461 -1.60 -19.42 -14.78
CA TYR A 461 -0.96 -18.12 -14.90
C TYR A 461 -0.68 -17.73 -16.35
N TYR A 462 -0.51 -16.43 -16.56
CA TYR A 462 0.08 -15.85 -17.76
C TYR A 462 1.09 -14.79 -17.33
N VAL A 463 2.37 -15.02 -17.65
CA VAL A 463 3.49 -14.13 -17.30
C VAL A 463 4.23 -13.63 -18.55
N GLY A 464 3.44 -13.25 -19.56
CA GLY A 464 3.95 -12.76 -20.83
C GLY A 464 4.17 -13.85 -21.88
N GLY A 465 4.62 -13.41 -23.06
CA GLY A 465 4.83 -14.27 -24.23
C GLY A 465 3.59 -14.42 -25.14
N PRO A 466 3.78 -14.85 -26.39
CA PRO A 466 2.67 -14.99 -27.35
C PRO A 466 1.72 -16.10 -26.91
N LEU A 467 0.43 -15.95 -27.19
CA LEU A 467 -0.55 -17.04 -27.05
C LEU A 467 -0.52 -17.98 -28.26
N GLN A 468 -0.89 -19.24 -28.06
CA GLN A 468 -1.28 -20.14 -29.14
C GLN A 468 -2.80 -20.21 -29.21
N ILE A 469 -3.35 -19.82 -30.36
CA ILE A 469 -4.78 -19.80 -30.63
C ILE A 469 -5.12 -20.91 -31.63
N ARG A 470 -6.17 -21.68 -31.32
CA ARG A 470 -6.75 -22.69 -32.20
C ARG A 470 -8.27 -22.52 -32.22
N LEU A 471 -8.88 -22.73 -33.38
CA LEU A 471 -10.33 -22.74 -33.53
C LEU A 471 -10.84 -24.19 -33.61
N SER A 472 -12.06 -24.43 -33.16
CA SER A 472 -12.70 -25.75 -33.26
C SER A 472 -13.02 -26.16 -34.70
N THR A 473 -13.08 -25.19 -35.61
CA THR A 473 -13.38 -25.35 -37.03
C THR A 473 -12.65 -24.28 -37.84
N ASP A 474 -12.39 -24.56 -39.11
CA ASP A 474 -11.87 -23.60 -40.09
C ASP A 474 -13.00 -22.88 -40.86
N SER A 475 -14.24 -23.31 -40.70
CA SER A 475 -15.43 -22.77 -41.37
C SER A 475 -16.67 -22.79 -40.48
N VAL A 476 -17.49 -21.74 -40.58
CA VAL A 476 -18.74 -21.60 -39.82
C VAL A 476 -19.72 -20.70 -40.56
N TYR A 477 -21.02 -20.99 -40.43
CA TYR A 477 -22.07 -20.08 -40.90
C TYR A 477 -21.94 -18.70 -40.24
N ARG A 478 -22.31 -17.63 -40.94
CA ARG A 478 -22.25 -16.24 -40.42
C ARG A 478 -23.02 -16.02 -39.12
N ARG A 479 -23.99 -16.87 -38.82
CA ARG A 479 -24.75 -16.88 -37.54
C ARG A 479 -24.50 -18.12 -36.70
N GLY A 480 -23.50 -18.91 -37.06
CA GLY A 480 -23.12 -20.14 -36.37
C GLY A 480 -22.30 -19.88 -35.12
N ARG A 481 -21.78 -20.97 -34.55
CA ARG A 481 -20.98 -20.96 -33.33
C ARG A 481 -19.66 -21.69 -33.55
N TYR A 482 -18.60 -21.22 -32.90
CA TYR A 482 -17.33 -21.92 -32.84
C TYR A 482 -16.69 -21.75 -31.46
N THR A 483 -15.72 -22.60 -31.15
CA THR A 483 -14.94 -22.50 -29.93
C THR A 483 -13.52 -22.05 -30.26
N LEU A 484 -13.04 -21.05 -29.54
CA LEU A 484 -11.65 -20.62 -29.53
C LEU A 484 -10.94 -21.26 -28.34
N TYR A 485 -9.76 -21.84 -28.61
CA TYR A 485 -8.85 -22.36 -27.62
C TYR A 485 -7.63 -21.46 -27.52
N ALA A 486 -7.26 -21.01 -26.32
CA ALA A 486 -6.11 -20.16 -26.05
C ALA A 486 -5.17 -20.81 -25.03
N LYS A 487 -3.93 -21.06 -25.45
CA LYS A 487 -2.85 -21.60 -24.63
C LYS A 487 -1.76 -20.56 -24.41
N ALA A 488 -1.22 -20.51 -23.21
CA ALA A 488 -0.07 -19.70 -22.83
C ALA A 488 1.17 -20.59 -22.66
N LEU A 489 2.34 -19.94 -22.68
CA LEU A 489 3.62 -20.61 -22.43
C LEU A 489 3.74 -20.97 -20.94
N ASP A 490 4.24 -22.17 -20.66
CA ASP A 490 4.77 -22.52 -19.35
C ASP A 490 6.21 -22.01 -19.17
N LYS A 491 6.77 -22.23 -17.98
CA LYS A 491 8.16 -21.87 -17.64
C LYS A 491 9.21 -22.53 -18.56
N ALA A 492 8.88 -23.64 -19.21
CA ALA A 492 9.76 -24.34 -20.14
C ALA A 492 9.57 -23.87 -21.60
N GLY A 493 8.67 -22.90 -21.84
CA GLY A 493 8.40 -22.36 -23.18
C GLY A 493 7.45 -23.22 -24.01
N ASN A 494 6.65 -24.11 -23.40
CA ASN A 494 5.66 -24.93 -24.11
C ASN A 494 4.23 -24.41 -23.90
N TYR A 495 3.37 -24.58 -24.91
CA TYR A 495 1.96 -24.14 -24.89
C TYR A 495 1.04 -25.07 -24.09
N THR A 496 1.31 -25.26 -22.80
CA THR A 496 0.57 -26.21 -21.96
C THR A 496 -0.48 -25.52 -21.08
N ARG A 497 -0.27 -24.25 -20.73
CA ARG A 497 -1.10 -23.48 -19.79
C ARG A 497 -2.35 -22.93 -20.43
N ASN A 498 -3.47 -22.90 -19.72
CA ASN A 498 -4.71 -22.32 -20.22
C ASN A 498 -4.75 -20.82 -19.94
N TYR A 499 -5.05 -20.02 -20.95
CA TYR A 499 -5.22 -18.57 -20.75
C TYR A 499 -6.61 -18.25 -20.18
N THR A 500 -6.71 -17.34 -19.21
CA THR A 500 -7.99 -16.82 -18.68
C THR A 500 -7.98 -15.29 -18.67
N GLY A 501 -8.84 -14.66 -19.47
CA GLY A 501 -8.90 -13.20 -19.59
C GLY A 501 -9.52 -12.71 -20.89
N TRP A 502 -9.48 -11.38 -21.06
CA TRP A 502 -9.92 -10.69 -22.27
C TRP A 502 -8.83 -10.74 -23.35
N LEU A 503 -9.24 -10.75 -24.62
CA LEU A 503 -8.32 -10.66 -25.76
C LEU A 503 -8.48 -9.34 -26.51
N GLU A 504 -7.41 -8.86 -27.09
CA GLU A 504 -7.42 -7.92 -28.21
C GLU A 504 -7.26 -8.71 -29.51
N VAL A 505 -8.01 -8.32 -30.54
CA VAL A 505 -7.93 -8.96 -31.87
C VAL A 505 -7.49 -7.94 -32.88
N ILE A 506 -6.59 -8.36 -33.76
CA ILE A 506 -6.35 -7.71 -35.04
C ILE A 506 -6.85 -8.63 -36.16
N VAL A 507 -7.66 -8.11 -37.07
CA VAL A 507 -8.33 -8.91 -38.12
C VAL A 507 -8.29 -8.23 -39.49
N CYS A 508 -8.23 -9.04 -40.55
CA CYS A 508 -8.60 -8.64 -41.91
C CYS A 508 -9.58 -9.66 -42.52
N ILE A 509 -10.41 -9.20 -43.46
CA ILE A 509 -11.42 -10.02 -44.14
C ILE A 509 -11.13 -9.97 -45.64
N ASN A 510 -10.61 -11.06 -46.18
CA ASN A 510 -10.33 -11.19 -47.62
C ASN A 510 -10.17 -12.68 -47.94
N ASP A 511 -10.72 -13.11 -49.08
CA ASP A 511 -10.57 -14.47 -49.59
C ASP A 511 -9.12 -14.83 -49.96
N THR A 512 -8.26 -13.83 -50.17
CA THR A 512 -6.80 -13.99 -50.29
C THR A 512 -6.08 -13.66 -48.97
N PRO A 513 -4.89 -14.23 -48.70
CA PRO A 513 -4.03 -13.81 -47.59
C PRO A 513 -3.94 -12.29 -47.46
N CYS A 514 -4.24 -11.76 -46.27
CA CYS A 514 -4.16 -10.34 -45.96
C CYS A 514 -3.44 -10.16 -44.62
N GLU A 515 -2.85 -8.98 -44.42
CA GLU A 515 -2.32 -8.61 -43.12
C GLU A 515 -3.42 -7.93 -42.30
N PRO A 516 -3.68 -8.42 -41.07
CA PRO A 516 -4.60 -7.78 -40.15
C PRO A 516 -4.20 -6.33 -39.84
N ASP A 517 -5.13 -5.39 -39.94
CA ASP A 517 -4.89 -3.95 -39.72
C ASP A 517 -5.87 -3.32 -38.72
N ARG A 518 -7.07 -3.91 -38.56
CA ARG A 518 -8.10 -3.41 -37.65
C ARG A 518 -8.01 -4.07 -36.27
N MET A 519 -7.70 -3.26 -35.25
CA MET A 519 -7.62 -3.69 -33.84
C MET A 519 -8.87 -3.33 -33.04
N PHE A 520 -9.31 -4.23 -32.15
CA PHE A 520 -10.38 -3.96 -31.17
C PHE A 520 -10.33 -4.95 -29.99
N LYS A 521 -10.90 -4.56 -28.83
CA LYS A 521 -11.14 -5.47 -27.70
C LYS A 521 -12.15 -6.54 -28.10
N TRP A 522 -11.81 -7.80 -27.92
CA TRP A 522 -12.71 -8.92 -28.17
C TRP A 522 -13.78 -9.01 -27.10
N ASN A 523 -15.04 -9.18 -27.50
CA ASN A 523 -16.18 -9.20 -26.58
C ASN A 523 -16.41 -10.56 -25.90
N GLU A 524 -15.54 -11.55 -26.13
CA GLU A 524 -15.64 -12.86 -25.52
C GLU A 524 -14.54 -13.02 -24.46
N PHE A 525 -14.92 -13.43 -23.26
CA PHE A 525 -13.99 -13.71 -22.17
C PHE A 525 -13.51 -15.16 -22.28
N VAL A 526 -12.19 -15.37 -22.32
CA VAL A 526 -11.62 -16.71 -22.31
C VAL A 526 -11.60 -17.22 -20.87
N GLN A 527 -12.28 -18.34 -20.62
CA GLN A 527 -12.27 -19.01 -19.33
C GLN A 527 -11.55 -20.34 -19.46
N ASN A 528 -10.47 -20.53 -18.69
CA ASN A 528 -9.69 -21.77 -18.68
C ASN A 528 -9.31 -22.23 -20.10
N GLY A 529 -8.83 -21.28 -20.91
CA GLY A 529 -8.34 -21.52 -22.26
C GLY A 529 -9.44 -21.69 -23.30
N VAL A 530 -10.71 -21.47 -22.95
CA VAL A 530 -11.85 -21.69 -23.86
C VAL A 530 -12.74 -20.45 -23.92
N ALA A 531 -13.13 -20.05 -25.13
CA ALA A 531 -14.21 -19.09 -25.37
C ALA A 531 -15.18 -19.66 -26.41
N ASN A 532 -16.48 -19.65 -26.10
CA ASN A 532 -17.52 -20.08 -27.02
C ASN A 532 -18.13 -18.85 -27.69
N VAL A 533 -18.00 -18.78 -29.01
CA VAL A 533 -18.32 -17.59 -29.78
C VAL A 533 -19.62 -17.82 -30.53
N ASP A 534 -20.59 -16.92 -30.32
CA ASP A 534 -21.85 -16.91 -31.06
C ASP A 534 -21.85 -15.77 -32.08
N LEU A 535 -21.70 -16.13 -33.36
CA LEU A 535 -21.60 -15.15 -34.42
C LEU A 535 -22.92 -14.43 -34.69
N SER A 536 -24.06 -14.96 -34.24
CA SER A 536 -25.38 -14.33 -34.42
C SER A 536 -25.47 -12.95 -33.75
N LYS A 537 -24.59 -12.67 -32.78
CA LYS A 537 -24.48 -11.37 -32.08
C LYS A 537 -23.80 -10.30 -32.92
N PHE A 538 -23.25 -10.65 -34.08
CA PHE A 538 -22.42 -9.75 -34.88
C PHE A 538 -22.97 -9.67 -36.31
N ASN A 539 -22.94 -8.46 -36.89
CA ASN A 539 -23.25 -8.27 -38.31
C ASN A 539 -21.96 -8.44 -39.14
N LEU A 540 -21.69 -9.66 -39.58
CA LEU A 540 -20.43 -10.03 -40.23
C LEU A 540 -20.64 -10.40 -41.70
N ALA A 541 -19.84 -9.83 -42.60
CA ALA A 541 -19.77 -10.29 -43.99
C ALA A 541 -19.18 -11.71 -44.09
N SER A 542 -19.58 -12.44 -45.13
CA SER A 542 -18.99 -13.74 -45.47
C SER A 542 -17.59 -13.54 -46.06
N GLY A 543 -16.83 -14.64 -46.13
CA GLY A 543 -15.45 -14.64 -46.60
C GLY A 543 -14.46 -15.12 -45.55
N LEU A 544 -13.19 -15.18 -45.94
CA LEU A 544 -12.11 -15.64 -45.08
C LEU A 544 -11.64 -14.54 -44.12
N ARG A 545 -11.75 -14.83 -42.82
CA ARG A 545 -11.22 -13.99 -41.74
C ARG A 545 -9.84 -14.49 -41.33
N GLN A 546 -8.90 -13.57 -41.24
CA GLN A 546 -7.54 -13.85 -40.78
C GLN A 546 -7.27 -12.98 -39.56
N ALA A 547 -6.99 -13.62 -38.42
CA ALA A 547 -6.91 -12.93 -37.14
C ALA A 547 -5.65 -13.32 -36.35
N LYS A 548 -5.13 -12.39 -35.57
CA LYS A 548 -4.18 -12.64 -34.49
C LYS A 548 -4.77 -12.06 -33.19
N TYR A 549 -4.41 -12.66 -32.07
CA TYR A 549 -4.92 -12.30 -30.76
C TYR A 549 -3.75 -12.00 -29.82
N ARG A 550 -3.98 -11.14 -28.84
CA ARG A 550 -3.11 -11.00 -27.67
C ARG A 550 -3.96 -10.74 -26.43
N PRO A 551 -3.44 -10.93 -25.22
CA PRO A 551 -4.17 -10.53 -24.02
C PRO A 551 -4.49 -9.03 -24.06
N TRP A 552 -5.73 -8.69 -23.72
CA TRP A 552 -6.14 -7.31 -23.49
C TRP A 552 -5.70 -6.88 -22.09
N ILE A 553 -4.92 -5.82 -22.00
CA ILE A 553 -4.50 -5.25 -20.72
C ILE A 553 -5.57 -4.25 -20.29
N GLU A 554 -6.14 -4.48 -19.12
CA GLU A 554 -7.19 -3.61 -18.60
C GLU A 554 -6.63 -2.23 -18.24
N LYS A 555 -7.46 -1.22 -18.47
CA LYS A 555 -7.19 0.17 -18.10
C LYS A 555 -7.96 0.52 -16.83
N PRO A 556 -7.60 1.62 -16.14
CA PRO A 556 -8.38 2.12 -15.02
C PRO A 556 -9.87 2.25 -15.41
N PRO A 557 -10.79 1.75 -14.57
CA PRO A 557 -12.21 1.94 -14.80
C PRO A 557 -12.55 3.43 -14.73
N SER A 558 -13.61 3.84 -15.42
CA SER A 558 -14.14 5.19 -15.31
C SER A 558 -14.70 5.40 -13.90
N ASP A 559 -13.89 5.96 -12.99
CA ASP A 559 -14.30 6.38 -11.65
C ASP A 559 -13.90 7.84 -11.39
N VAL A 560 -14.40 8.42 -10.30
CA VAL A 560 -14.26 9.87 -10.02
C VAL A 560 -12.89 10.28 -9.51
N THR A 561 -11.88 9.38 -9.48
CA THR A 561 -10.66 9.55 -8.67
C THR A 561 -9.52 10.35 -9.32
N GLY A 562 -9.67 10.74 -10.58
CA GLY A 562 -8.59 11.40 -11.33
C GLY A 562 -7.42 10.47 -11.68
N GLU A 563 -7.60 9.15 -11.55
CA GLU A 563 -6.65 8.14 -12.05
C GLU A 563 -6.67 8.13 -13.58
N ALA A 564 -5.49 8.18 -14.20
CA ALA A 564 -5.34 8.10 -15.65
C ALA A 564 -4.30 7.06 -16.03
N SER A 565 -4.58 6.24 -17.04
CA SER A 565 -3.56 5.34 -17.61
C SER A 565 -2.44 6.16 -18.26
N ILE A 566 -1.19 5.78 -18.02
CA ILE A 566 0.00 6.46 -18.55
C ILE A 566 0.89 5.53 -19.39
N SER A 567 0.59 4.23 -19.44
CA SER A 567 1.27 3.28 -20.33
C SER A 567 0.32 2.72 -21.39
N SER A 568 0.92 2.24 -22.47
CA SER A 568 0.24 1.46 -23.50
C SER A 568 1.08 0.23 -23.81
N THR A 569 1.10 -0.72 -22.88
CA THR A 569 1.92 -1.91 -22.97
C THR A 569 1.36 -2.82 -24.06
N GLN A 570 2.22 -3.25 -24.96
CA GLN A 570 1.84 -4.13 -26.05
C GLN A 570 2.39 -5.52 -25.80
N LEU A 571 1.50 -6.47 -25.54
CA LEU A 571 1.86 -7.88 -25.47
C LEU A 571 2.03 -8.46 -26.88
N PRO A 572 2.83 -9.53 -27.02
CA PRO A 572 3.08 -10.17 -28.31
C PRO A 572 1.80 -10.81 -28.87
N TRP A 573 1.67 -10.74 -30.20
CA TRP A 573 0.59 -11.38 -30.95
C TRP A 573 0.75 -12.90 -31.01
N SER A 574 -0.38 -13.60 -31.07
CA SER A 574 -0.45 -15.04 -31.30
C SER A 574 -0.07 -15.44 -32.72
N ASN A 575 -0.06 -16.76 -32.97
CA ASN A 575 -0.16 -17.28 -34.32
C ASN A 575 -1.41 -16.74 -35.05
N LYS A 576 -1.33 -16.66 -36.38
CA LYS A 576 -2.48 -16.34 -37.23
C LYS A 576 -3.45 -17.51 -37.24
N VAL A 577 -4.74 -17.23 -37.14
CA VAL A 577 -5.82 -18.20 -37.33
C VAL A 577 -6.72 -17.75 -38.47
N LEU A 578 -7.34 -18.75 -39.11
CA LEU A 578 -8.17 -18.59 -40.30
C LEU A 578 -9.57 -19.14 -40.01
N LEU A 579 -10.60 -18.36 -40.33
CA LEU A 579 -11.99 -18.77 -40.20
C LEU A 579 -12.79 -18.31 -41.41
N ARG A 580 -13.31 -19.24 -42.21
CA ARG A 580 -14.19 -18.95 -43.33
C ARG A 580 -15.62 -18.79 -42.86
N LEU A 581 -16.20 -17.62 -43.09
CA LEU A 581 -17.63 -17.38 -42.84
C LEU A 581 -18.44 -17.71 -44.09
N THR A 582 -19.38 -18.64 -43.97
CA THR A 582 -20.27 -19.07 -45.05
C THR A 582 -21.68 -18.52 -44.84
N ASP A 583 -22.43 -18.45 -45.94
CA ASP A 583 -23.81 -17.98 -45.97
C ASP A 583 -24.78 -18.96 -45.31
#